data_AF-A0A2N6T254-F1
#
_entry.id   AF-A0A2N6T254-F1
#
_cell.length_a   1.000
_cell.length_b   1.000
_cell.length_c   1.000
_cell.angle_alpha   90.00
_cell.angle_beta   90.00
_cell.angle_gamma   90.00
#
_symmetry.space_group_name_H-M   'P 1'
#
loop_
_entity.id
_entity.type
_entity.pdbx_description
1 polymer ?
#
loop_
_entity_poly.entity_id
_entity_poly.type
_entity_poly.pdbx_seq_one_letter_code
_entity_poly.pdbx_strand_id
1 'polypeptide(L)'
;MSIQETLTKHLIGRRITTVDGGTLTLDDGTTLRLYESTYACCAGASGEWKILDPDRLEAAITHVEFESDGYKDFYTRVTTCRITILHKQNPIALGDGHAHSGNDGSYFSALSLEITVDGTIVHDEEVISA
;
A
#
# COMPACT_ATOMS: atom_id res chain seq x y z
N MET A 1 4.67 -13.36 8.91
CA MET A 1 5.45 -12.11 8.78
C MET A 1 4.41 -11.01 8.70
N SER A 2 4.53 -9.96 9.49
CA SER A 2 3.62 -8.81 9.38
C SER A 2 3.94 -7.99 8.13
N ILE A 3 2.97 -7.26 7.61
CA ILE A 3 3.16 -6.31 6.49
C ILE A 3 4.33 -5.34 6.74
N GLN A 4 4.50 -4.90 8.00
CA GLN A 4 5.60 -4.06 8.43
C GLN A 4 6.96 -4.73 8.23
N GLU A 5 7.08 -6.01 8.59
CA GLU A 5 8.31 -6.80 8.38
C GLU A 5 8.56 -7.05 6.88
N THR A 6 7.50 -7.35 6.11
CA THR A 6 7.57 -7.50 4.65
C THR A 6 8.14 -6.24 4.00
N LEU A 7 7.54 -5.09 4.27
CA LEU A 7 7.97 -3.81 3.71
C LEU A 7 9.41 -3.49 4.12
N THR A 8 9.75 -3.67 5.40
CA THR A 8 11.11 -3.43 5.91
C THR A 8 12.14 -4.29 5.19
N LYS A 9 11.85 -5.58 4.96
CA LYS A 9 12.75 -6.51 4.28
C LYS A 9 13.05 -6.10 2.84
N HIS A 10 12.04 -5.62 2.11
CA HIS A 10 12.15 -5.36 0.67
C HIS A 10 12.58 -3.93 0.32
N LEU A 11 12.31 -2.95 1.18
CA LEU A 11 12.44 -1.53 0.83
C LEU A 11 13.70 -0.88 1.41
N ILE A 12 14.17 -1.32 2.57
CA ILE A 12 15.27 -0.65 3.27
C ILE A 12 16.55 -0.66 2.43
N GLY A 13 17.16 0.53 2.31
CA GLY A 13 18.36 0.76 1.50
C GLY A 13 18.10 0.99 0.02
N ARG A 14 16.87 0.80 -0.46
CA ARG A 14 16.46 1.08 -1.85
C ARG A 14 16.07 2.53 -2.04
N ARG A 15 15.92 2.96 -3.29
CA ARG A 15 15.44 4.31 -3.66
C ARG A 15 14.17 4.21 -4.49
N ILE A 16 13.33 5.23 -4.40
CA ILE A 16 12.10 5.30 -5.20
C ILE A 16 12.47 5.93 -6.54
N THR A 17 12.15 5.26 -7.65
CA THR A 17 12.40 5.79 -8.99
C THR A 17 11.15 6.45 -9.55
N THR A 18 10.03 5.75 -9.51
CA THR A 18 8.77 6.22 -10.10
C THR A 18 7.56 5.77 -9.28
N VAL A 19 6.50 6.56 -9.37
CA VAL A 19 5.17 6.22 -8.87
C VAL A 19 4.17 6.42 -10.01
N ASP A 20 3.33 5.41 -10.23
CA ASP A 20 2.25 5.42 -11.22
C ASP A 20 0.99 4.81 -10.61
N GLY A 21 0.10 5.68 -10.11
CA GLY A 21 -1.15 5.28 -9.45
C GLY A 21 -0.91 4.25 -8.33
N GLY A 22 -1.44 3.04 -8.53
CA GLY A 22 -1.30 1.93 -7.58
C GLY A 22 0.09 1.28 -7.51
N THR A 23 1.07 1.70 -8.32
CA THR A 23 2.41 1.08 -8.37
C THR A 23 3.54 2.05 -7.98
N LEU A 24 4.43 1.60 -7.10
CA LEU A 24 5.70 2.27 -6.75
C LEU A 24 6.87 1.39 -7.21
N THR A 25 7.85 1.98 -7.89
CA THR A 25 9.02 1.28 -8.41
C THR A 25 10.29 1.72 -7.69
N LEU A 26 11.17 0.76 -7.39
CA LEU A 26 12.46 0.97 -6.74
C LEU A 26 13.62 0.95 -7.75
N ASP A 27 14.80 1.36 -7.30
CA ASP A 27 16.03 1.44 -8.12
C ASP A 27 16.59 0.08 -8.57
N ASP A 28 16.22 -1.00 -7.90
CA ASP A 28 16.58 -2.37 -8.29
C ASP A 28 15.51 -3.05 -9.17
N GLY A 29 14.50 -2.32 -9.62
CA GLY A 29 13.40 -2.88 -10.42
C GLY A 29 12.30 -3.56 -9.59
N THR A 30 12.42 -3.58 -8.26
CA THR A 30 11.33 -4.04 -7.39
C THR A 30 10.12 -3.12 -7.55
N THR A 31 8.93 -3.70 -7.72
CA THR A 31 7.67 -2.95 -7.79
C THR A 31 6.75 -3.33 -6.65
N LEU A 32 6.10 -2.34 -6.05
CA LEU A 32 5.06 -2.49 -5.04
C LEU A 32 3.73 -2.05 -5.64
N ARG A 33 2.76 -2.94 -5.69
CA ARG A 33 1.44 -2.67 -6.25
C ARG A 33 0.34 -2.83 -5.22
N LEU A 34 -0.42 -1.77 -4.98
CA LEU A 34 -1.68 -1.81 -4.27
C LEU A 34 -2.81 -2.07 -5.26
N TYR A 35 -3.61 -3.09 -5.02
CA TYR A 35 -4.69 -3.48 -5.94
C TYR A 35 -5.86 -4.14 -5.20
N GLU A 36 -7.05 -4.01 -5.77
CA GLU A 36 -8.23 -4.76 -5.31
C GLU A 36 -8.07 -6.23 -5.69
N SER A 37 -7.90 -7.08 -4.69
CA SER A 37 -7.72 -8.52 -4.90
C SER A 37 -9.04 -9.27 -4.87
N THR A 38 -10.01 -8.79 -4.10
CA THR A 38 -11.35 -9.38 -4.03
C THR A 38 -12.41 -8.31 -3.84
N TYR A 39 -13.57 -8.48 -4.49
CA TYR A 39 -14.73 -7.61 -4.28
C TYR A 39 -16.05 -8.35 -4.55
N ALA A 40 -17.13 -7.84 -3.97
CA ALA A 40 -18.48 -8.30 -4.23
C ALA A 40 -19.42 -7.12 -4.53
N CYS A 41 -20.10 -7.17 -5.68
CA CYS A 41 -21.17 -6.26 -6.08
C CYS A 41 -20.83 -4.76 -5.91
N CYS A 42 -21.28 -4.14 -4.81
CA CYS A 42 -21.17 -2.71 -4.50
C CYS A 42 -20.07 -2.40 -3.48
N ALA A 43 -19.30 -3.39 -3.04
CA ALA A 43 -18.07 -3.19 -2.29
C ALA A 43 -16.92 -2.85 -3.24
N GLY A 44 -15.91 -2.15 -2.71
CA GLY A 44 -14.77 -1.72 -3.50
C GLY A 44 -13.55 -1.47 -2.63
N ALA A 45 -12.38 -1.77 -3.18
CA ALA A 45 -11.09 -1.43 -2.62
C ALA A 45 -10.21 -0.70 -3.64
N SER A 46 -9.37 0.21 -3.16
CA SER A 46 -8.44 0.96 -4.01
C SER A 46 -7.23 1.39 -3.20
N GLY A 47 -6.07 1.47 -3.85
CA GLY A 47 -4.88 2.01 -3.24
C GLY A 47 -4.02 2.76 -4.25
N GLU A 48 -3.36 3.80 -3.78
CA GLU A 48 -2.53 4.69 -4.60
C GLU A 48 -1.27 5.09 -3.86
N TRP A 49 -0.18 5.26 -4.61
CA TRP A 49 1.07 5.81 -4.13
C TRP A 49 1.19 7.29 -4.49
N LYS A 50 1.84 8.05 -3.62
CA LYS A 50 2.11 9.49 -3.79
C LYS A 50 3.53 9.79 -3.33
N ILE A 51 4.24 10.59 -4.12
CA ILE A 51 5.52 11.18 -3.69
C ILE A 51 5.23 12.42 -2.86
N LEU A 52 5.79 12.47 -1.65
CA LEU A 52 5.63 13.61 -0.74
C LEU A 52 6.76 14.63 -0.89
N ASP A 53 7.96 14.18 -1.28
CA ASP A 53 9.13 15.02 -1.48
C ASP A 53 9.84 14.63 -2.80
N PRO A 54 9.46 15.25 -3.93
CA PRO A 54 10.02 14.94 -5.24
C PRO A 54 11.54 15.18 -5.34
N ASP A 55 12.07 16.11 -4.54
CA ASP A 55 13.50 16.43 -4.50
C ASP A 55 14.32 15.31 -3.82
N ARG A 56 13.65 14.30 -3.22
CA ARG A 56 14.25 13.21 -2.46
C ARG A 56 13.99 11.81 -3.03
N LEU A 57 13.63 11.69 -4.31
CA LEU A 57 13.53 10.36 -4.96
C LEU A 57 14.84 9.55 -4.86
N GLU A 58 15.99 10.23 -4.95
CA GLU A 58 17.32 9.61 -4.82
C GLU A 58 17.70 9.23 -3.37
N ALA A 59 16.86 9.56 -2.39
CA ALA A 59 17.13 9.28 -1.00
C ALA A 59 16.86 7.80 -0.66
N ALA A 60 17.82 7.14 -0.02
CA ALA A 60 17.65 5.75 0.40
C ALA A 60 16.57 5.63 1.48
N ILE A 61 15.67 4.67 1.32
CA ILE A 61 14.63 4.36 2.31
C ILE A 61 15.32 3.83 3.56
N THR A 62 15.10 4.50 4.70
CA THR A 62 15.69 4.14 5.99
C THR A 62 14.67 3.55 6.95
N HIS A 63 13.38 3.79 6.71
CA HIS A 63 12.30 3.29 7.52
C HIS A 63 11.01 3.23 6.70
N VAL A 64 10.10 2.36 7.13
CA VAL A 64 8.75 2.27 6.60
C VAL A 64 7.82 2.11 7.79
N GLU A 65 6.63 2.67 7.73
CA GLU A 65 5.59 2.53 8.76
C GLU A 65 4.32 2.06 8.09
N PHE A 66 3.64 1.09 8.69
CA PHE A 66 2.32 0.62 8.28
C PHE A 66 1.31 0.87 9.40
N GLU A 67 0.21 1.50 9.05
CA GLU A 67 -0.93 1.72 9.94
C GLU A 67 -2.22 1.31 9.22
N SER A 68 -3.19 0.80 9.97
CA SER A 68 -4.52 0.49 9.46
C SER A 68 -5.57 0.82 10.50
N ASP A 69 -6.71 1.34 10.07
CA ASP A 69 -7.83 1.66 10.92
C ASP A 69 -9.16 1.32 10.25
N GLY A 70 -10.18 1.07 11.05
CA GLY A 70 -11.52 0.70 10.59
C GLY A 70 -12.61 1.48 11.29
N TYR A 71 -13.57 1.98 10.53
CA TYR A 71 -14.72 2.70 11.05
C TYR A 71 -16.01 2.31 10.33
N LYS A 72 -17.14 2.68 10.91
CA LYS A 72 -18.44 2.57 10.25
C LYS A 72 -18.81 3.91 9.64
N ASP A 73 -19.13 3.91 8.35
CA ASP A 73 -19.72 5.05 7.66
C ASP A 73 -21.18 4.74 7.34
N PHE A 74 -22.09 5.32 8.12
CA PHE A 74 -23.51 4.94 8.16
C PHE A 74 -23.69 3.43 8.36
N TYR A 75 -24.21 2.74 7.34
CA TYR A 75 -24.43 1.30 7.34
C TYR A 75 -23.27 0.52 6.71
N THR A 76 -22.26 1.18 6.14
CA THR A 76 -21.12 0.56 5.49
C THR A 76 -19.94 0.44 6.46
N ARG A 77 -19.14 -0.63 6.37
CA ARG A 77 -17.83 -0.70 7.03
C ARG A 77 -16.78 -0.19 6.07
N VAL A 78 -15.85 0.61 6.59
CA VAL A 78 -14.72 1.15 5.87
C VAL A 78 -13.46 0.79 6.62
N THR A 79 -12.46 0.30 5.90
CA THR A 79 -11.12 0.09 6.42
C THR A 79 -10.15 0.90 5.57
N THR A 80 -9.15 1.48 6.21
CA THR A 80 -8.10 2.25 5.55
C THR A 80 -6.73 1.79 6.02
N CYS A 81 -5.73 1.91 5.17
CA CYS A 81 -4.33 1.73 5.56
C CYS A 81 -3.45 2.81 4.99
N ARG A 82 -2.31 2.99 5.66
CA ARG A 82 -1.28 3.96 5.31
C ARG A 82 0.08 3.30 5.37
N ILE A 83 0.83 3.37 4.28
CA ILE A 83 2.24 2.99 4.20
C ILE A 83 3.07 4.27 4.07
N THR A 84 3.79 4.66 5.12
CA THR A 84 4.67 5.84 5.08
C THR A 84 6.10 5.37 4.83
N ILE A 85 6.73 5.84 3.74
CA ILE A 85 8.13 5.55 3.42
C ILE A 85 8.98 6.74 3.85
N LEU A 86 10.05 6.49 4.62
CA LEU A 86 10.86 7.55 5.24
C LEU A 86 12.36 7.48 4.90
N HIS A 87 12.95 8.67 4.70
CA HIS A 87 14.39 8.89 4.73
C HIS A 87 14.78 9.71 5.96
N LYS A 88 15.52 9.10 6.90
CA LYS A 88 15.96 9.70 8.17
C LYS A 88 14.81 10.43 8.89
N GLN A 89 13.71 9.70 9.12
CA GLN A 89 12.47 10.21 9.75
C GLN A 89 11.68 11.25 8.94
N ASN A 90 12.09 11.57 7.71
CA ASN A 90 11.30 12.43 6.82
C ASN A 90 10.47 11.56 5.89
N PRO A 91 9.14 11.70 5.86
CA PRO A 91 8.31 11.04 4.86
C PRO A 91 8.69 11.49 3.44
N ILE A 92 8.93 10.53 2.56
CA ILE A 92 9.28 10.79 1.15
C ILE A 92 8.22 10.25 0.18
N ALA A 93 7.46 9.23 0.59
CA ALA A 93 6.33 8.70 -0.16
C ALA A 93 5.28 8.09 0.76
N LEU A 94 4.08 7.93 0.21
CA LEU A 94 2.88 7.48 0.89
C LEU A 94 2.12 6.48 0.03
N GLY A 95 1.74 5.33 0.57
CA GLY A 95 0.73 4.45 0.02
C GLY A 95 -0.56 4.60 0.83
N ASP A 96 -1.62 5.11 0.21
CA ASP A 96 -2.94 5.24 0.84
C ASP A 96 -3.86 4.15 0.29
N GLY A 97 -4.50 3.40 1.19
CA GLY A 97 -5.43 2.32 0.85
C GLY A 97 -6.80 2.50 1.50
N HIS A 98 -7.85 2.08 0.79
CA HIS A 98 -9.24 2.13 1.23
C HIS A 98 -9.99 0.88 0.78
N ALA A 99 -10.87 0.36 1.63
CA ALA A 99 -11.82 -0.70 1.33
C ALA A 99 -13.19 -0.38 1.96
N HIS A 100 -14.31 -0.67 1.28
CA HIS A 100 -15.66 -0.50 1.81
C HIS A 100 -16.60 -1.66 1.48
N SER A 101 -17.42 -2.10 2.44
CA SER A 101 -18.36 -3.23 2.27
C SER A 101 -19.64 -2.92 1.47
N GLY A 102 -19.76 -1.71 0.92
CA GLY A 102 -20.92 -1.30 0.12
C GLY A 102 -22.26 -1.43 0.87
N ASN A 103 -23.36 -1.49 0.12
CA ASN A 103 -24.76 -1.57 0.56
C ASN A 103 -24.99 -2.15 1.97
N ASP A 104 -25.16 -1.27 2.95
CA ASP A 104 -25.40 -1.58 4.35
C ASP A 104 -24.45 -2.61 4.98
N GLY A 105 -23.21 -2.66 4.49
CA GLY A 105 -22.17 -3.56 5.00
C GLY A 105 -22.41 -5.04 4.66
N SER A 106 -23.22 -5.30 3.63
CA SER A 106 -23.62 -6.65 3.22
C SER A 106 -22.66 -7.31 2.22
N TYR A 107 -21.70 -6.58 1.68
CA TYR A 107 -20.68 -7.10 0.76
C TYR A 107 -19.29 -7.02 1.40
N PHE A 108 -18.28 -7.49 0.66
CA PHE A 108 -16.90 -7.44 1.12
C PHE A 108 -15.97 -7.03 -0.01
N SER A 109 -14.88 -6.35 0.35
CA SER A 109 -13.78 -6.04 -0.56
C SER A 109 -12.45 -6.08 0.18
N ALA A 110 -11.38 -6.40 -0.54
CA ALA A 110 -10.03 -6.53 0.00
C ALA A 110 -9.02 -5.78 -0.88
N LEU A 111 -8.14 -5.01 -0.23
CA LEU A 111 -6.96 -4.43 -0.84
C LEU A 111 -5.76 -5.33 -0.51
N SER A 112 -4.96 -5.65 -1.51
CA SER A 112 -3.71 -6.41 -1.35
C SER A 112 -2.50 -5.60 -1.77
N LEU A 113 -1.34 -5.99 -1.22
CA LEU A 113 -0.02 -5.53 -1.65
C LEU A 113 0.73 -6.68 -2.33
N GLU A 114 1.08 -6.47 -3.59
CA GLU A 114 2.00 -7.33 -4.35
C GLU A 114 3.39 -6.70 -4.37
N ILE A 115 4.43 -7.51 -4.10
CA ILE A 115 5.83 -7.13 -4.30
C ILE A 115 6.42 -8.06 -5.35
N THR A 116 6.92 -7.45 -6.41
CA THR A 116 7.54 -8.13 -7.54
C THR A 116 9.00 -7.73 -7.65
N VAL A 117 9.90 -8.71 -7.79
CA VAL A 117 11.34 -8.52 -7.99
C VAL A 117 11.72 -9.20 -9.30
N ASP A 118 12.35 -8.46 -10.22
CA ASP A 118 12.71 -8.95 -11.56
C ASP A 118 11.54 -9.63 -12.30
N GLY A 119 10.33 -9.06 -12.16
CA GLY A 119 9.11 -9.60 -12.78
C GLY A 119 8.53 -10.85 -12.11
N THR A 120 9.11 -11.31 -11.00
CA THR A 120 8.58 -12.43 -10.20
C THR A 120 7.90 -11.92 -8.94
N ILE A 121 6.64 -12.31 -8.72
CA ILE A 121 5.94 -12.05 -7.45
C ILE A 121 6.66 -12.80 -6.34
N VAL A 122 7.25 -12.06 -5.40
CA VAL A 122 7.92 -12.63 -4.21
C VAL A 122 7.06 -12.53 -2.97
N HIS A 123 6.01 -11.71 -3.01
CA HIS A 123 5.06 -11.52 -1.94
C HIS A 123 3.73 -10.99 -2.48
N ASP A 124 2.62 -11.50 -1.95
CA ASP A 124 1.26 -11.05 -2.26
C ASP A 124 0.39 -11.34 -1.03
N GLU A 125 -0.11 -10.29 -0.37
CA GLU A 125 -0.94 -10.43 0.83
C GLU A 125 -2.04 -9.38 0.88
N GLU A 126 -3.18 -9.76 1.46
CA GLU A 126 -4.25 -8.82 1.83
C GLU A 126 -3.76 -7.89 2.96
N VAL A 127 -3.90 -6.57 2.75
CA VAL A 127 -3.49 -5.54 3.72
C VAL A 127 -4.65 -4.98 4.52
N ILE A 128 -5.82 -4.83 3.90
CA ILE A 128 -7.07 -4.42 4.54
C ILE A 128 -8.27 -5.06 3.84
N SER A 129 -9.34 -5.26 4.60
CA SER A 129 -10.64 -5.68 4.08
C SER A 129 -11.76 -4.92 4.77
N ALA A 130 -12.92 -4.83 4.14
CA ALA A 130 -14.10 -4.17 4.70
C ALA A 130 -15.38 -4.97 4.47
#